data_AF-A0A4Z0QXM5-F1
#
_entry.id   AF-A0A4Z0QXM5-F1
#
_cell.length_a   1.000
_cell.length_b   1.000
_cell.length_c   1.000
_cell.angle_alpha   90.00
_cell.angle_beta   90.00
_cell.angle_gamma   90.00
#
_symmetry.space_group_name_H-M   'P 1'
#
loop_
_entity.id
_entity.type
_entity.pdbx_description
1 polymer ?
#
loop_
_entity_poly.entity_id
_entity_poly.type
_entity_poly.pdbx_seq_one_letter_code
_entity_poly.pdbx_strand_id
1 'polypeptide(L)'
;MKNLYLKNVATLKLKSELCTGCGKCLEVCPHNVFLIKDRKSVIIDKDRCMECGACAKNCSFKAIEVKQGVGCAFAIIMGWLTGTEPNCDCSGSSGGSCC
;
A
#
# COMPACT_ATOMS: atom_id res chain seq x y z
N MET A 1 10.58 -17.06 -11.79
CA MET A 1 10.78 -16.82 -10.35
C MET A 1 9.80 -15.74 -9.90
N LYS A 2 8.85 -16.06 -9.03
CA LYS A 2 7.90 -15.07 -8.48
C LYS A 2 8.55 -14.45 -7.24
N ASN A 3 9.17 -13.28 -7.40
CA ASN A 3 9.73 -12.54 -6.28
C ASN A 3 8.57 -11.95 -5.45
N LEU A 4 8.15 -12.71 -4.44
CA LEU A 4 7.19 -12.31 -3.42
C LEU A 4 7.93 -11.46 -2.38
N TYR A 5 7.34 -10.33 -1.97
CA TYR A 5 7.99 -9.43 -1.02
C TYR A 5 7.87 -10.02 0.39
N LEU A 6 6.64 -10.19 0.87
CA LEU A 6 6.29 -10.79 2.16
C LEU A 6 4.84 -11.29 2.08
N LYS A 7 4.55 -12.47 2.64
CA LYS A 7 3.20 -13.06 2.56
C LYS A 7 2.25 -12.44 3.60
N ASN A 8 1.05 -12.05 3.18
CA ASN A 8 -0.05 -11.58 4.01
C ASN A 8 0.22 -10.33 4.88
N VAL A 9 1.23 -9.53 4.56
CA VAL A 9 1.55 -8.30 5.32
C VAL A 9 1.00 -7.03 4.68
N ALA A 10 0.76 -7.06 3.37
CA ALA A 10 0.37 -5.86 2.63
C ALA A 10 -0.99 -5.32 3.11
N THR A 11 -1.05 -4.01 3.33
CA THR A 11 -2.24 -3.28 3.76
C THR A 11 -3.16 -2.91 2.61
N LEU A 12 -2.78 -3.22 1.37
CA LEU A 12 -3.52 -2.91 0.15
C LEU A 12 -4.99 -3.38 0.21
N LYS A 13 -5.90 -2.45 -0.05
CA LYS A 13 -7.35 -2.67 -0.15
C LYS A 13 -7.90 -1.97 -1.39
N LEU A 14 -8.93 -2.59 -1.99
CA LEU A 14 -9.68 -2.05 -3.12
C LEU A 14 -11.17 -2.07 -2.79
N LYS A 15 -11.80 -0.90 -2.90
CA LYS A 15 -13.23 -0.66 -2.78
C LYS A 15 -13.88 -0.77 -4.16
N SER A 16 -14.41 -1.93 -4.48
CA SER A 16 -14.98 -2.24 -5.79
C SER A 16 -16.17 -1.34 -6.15
N GLU A 17 -16.89 -0.84 -5.15
CA GLU A 17 -18.02 0.08 -5.27
C GLU A 17 -17.62 1.45 -5.84
N LEU A 18 -16.42 1.94 -5.53
CA LEU A 18 -15.88 3.21 -6.04
C LEU A 18 -15.07 3.04 -7.34
N CYS A 19 -14.76 1.80 -7.71
CA CYS A 19 -13.93 1.51 -8.87
C CYS A 19 -14.72 1.65 -10.18
N THR A 20 -14.26 2.55 -11.04
CA THR A 20 -14.81 2.78 -12.39
C THR A 20 -14.14 1.94 -13.48
N GLY A 21 -13.08 1.19 -13.15
CA GLY A 21 -12.34 0.37 -14.11
C GLY A 21 -11.39 1.13 -15.03
N CYS A 22 -11.04 2.39 -14.73
CA CYS A 22 -10.22 3.25 -15.59
C CYS A 22 -8.79 2.75 -15.86
N GLY A 23 -8.32 1.70 -15.20
CA GLY A 23 -7.03 1.07 -15.49
C GLY A 23 -5.79 1.76 -14.92
N LYS A 24 -5.90 2.98 -14.36
CA LYS A 24 -4.71 3.74 -13.93
C LYS A 24 -3.83 3.01 -12.91
N CYS A 25 -4.44 2.20 -12.04
CA CYS A 25 -3.71 1.38 -11.07
C CYS A 25 -2.84 0.28 -11.71
N LEU A 26 -3.19 -0.22 -12.90
CA LEU A 26 -2.38 -1.16 -13.65
C LEU A 26 -1.14 -0.46 -14.25
N GLU A 27 -1.32 0.74 -14.81
CA GLU A 27 -0.22 1.51 -15.42
C GLU A 27 0.88 1.89 -14.43
N VAL A 28 0.48 2.28 -13.22
CA VAL A 28 1.42 2.83 -12.21
C VAL A 28 1.99 1.77 -11.26
N CYS A 29 1.55 0.50 -11.38
CA CYS A 29 2.00 -0.56 -10.49
C CYS A 29 3.19 -1.31 -11.11
N PRO A 30 4.43 -1.11 -10.62
CA PRO A 30 5.60 -1.79 -11.19
C PRO A 30 5.59 -3.32 -10.96
N HIS A 31 4.77 -3.80 -10.03
CA HIS A 31 4.65 -5.22 -9.70
C HIS A 31 3.44 -5.92 -10.35
N ASN A 32 2.63 -5.20 -11.14
CA ASN A 32 1.43 -5.73 -11.80
C ASN A 32 0.50 -6.51 -10.85
N VAL A 33 0.16 -5.91 -9.70
CA VAL A 33 -0.71 -6.55 -8.69
C VAL A 33 -2.21 -6.44 -8.99
N PHE A 34 -2.58 -5.69 -10.03
CA PHE A 34 -3.96 -5.46 -10.44
C PHE A 34 -4.25 -6.08 -11.82
N LEU A 35 -5.52 -6.43 -12.04
CA LEU A 35 -6.08 -6.79 -13.34
C LEU A 35 -7.44 -6.11 -13.49
N ILE A 36 -7.91 -5.92 -14.73
CA ILE A 36 -9.31 -5.57 -14.98
C ILE A 36 -10.12 -6.85 -15.21
N LYS A 37 -11.20 -7.02 -14.45
CA LYS A 37 -12.21 -8.06 -14.62
C LYS A 37 -13.60 -7.44 -14.48
N ASP A 38 -14.53 -7.80 -15.36
CA ASP A 38 -15.92 -7.30 -15.32
C ASP A 38 -16.01 -5.76 -15.26
N ARG A 39 -15.13 -5.08 -16.02
CA ARG A 39 -14.97 -3.62 -16.05
C ARG A 39 -14.55 -2.98 -14.72
N LYS A 40 -14.01 -3.74 -13.77
CA LYS A 40 -13.46 -3.23 -12.51
C LYS A 40 -12.05 -3.75 -12.27
N SER A 41 -11.28 -2.99 -11.51
CA SER A 41 -9.99 -3.48 -11.02
C SER A 41 -10.21 -4.61 -10.02
N VAL A 42 -9.29 -5.57 -9.99
CA VAL A 42 -9.20 -6.64 -9.00
C VAL A 42 -7.75 -6.83 -8.59
N ILE A 43 -7.51 -7.15 -7.31
CA ILE A 43 -6.17 -7.46 -6.80
C ILE A 43 -5.90 -8.93 -7.07
N ILE A 44 -4.88 -9.24 -7.88
CA ILE A 44 -4.54 -10.61 -8.27
C ILE A 44 -3.36 -11.19 -7.48
N ASP A 45 -2.47 -10.34 -6.97
CA ASP A 45 -1.28 -10.78 -6.24
C ASP A 45 -0.91 -9.75 -5.17
N LYS A 46 -1.62 -9.81 -4.05
CA LYS A 46 -1.48 -8.83 -2.97
C LYS A 46 -0.09 -8.86 -2.33
N ASP A 47 0.56 -10.02 -2.28
CA ASP A 47 1.86 -10.24 -1.62
C ASP A 47 3.06 -9.69 -2.42
N ARG A 48 2.83 -9.30 -3.67
CA ARG A 48 3.81 -8.55 -4.48
C ARG A 48 3.71 -7.04 -4.30
N CYS A 49 2.74 -6.55 -3.53
CA CYS A 49 2.62 -5.13 -3.24
C CYS A 49 3.73 -4.70 -2.28
N MET A 50 4.64 -3.86 -2.76
CA MET A 50 5.67 -3.23 -1.92
C MET A 50 5.17 -1.97 -1.18
N GLU A 51 3.86 -1.72 -1.20
CA GLU A 51 3.22 -0.58 -0.52
C GLU A 51 3.73 0.81 -0.95
N CYS A 52 4.21 0.95 -2.20
CA CYS A 52 4.74 2.22 -2.72
C CYS A 52 3.69 3.35 -2.86
N GLY A 53 2.39 3.02 -2.83
CA GLY A 53 1.32 4.02 -2.88
C GLY A 53 0.95 4.61 -4.22
N ALA A 54 1.69 4.29 -5.29
CA ALA A 54 1.45 4.88 -6.61
C ALA A 54 0.00 4.69 -7.09
N CYS A 55 -0.58 3.50 -6.86
CA CYS A 55 -1.96 3.19 -7.23
C CYS A 55 -3.00 4.03 -6.48
N ALA A 56 -2.83 4.23 -5.17
CA ALA A 56 -3.73 5.05 -4.37
C ALA A 56 -3.63 6.53 -4.75
N LYS A 57 -2.41 7.06 -4.94
CA LYS A 57 -2.16 8.45 -5.35
C LYS A 57 -2.78 8.79 -6.71
N ASN A 58 -2.82 7.82 -7.63
CA ASN A 58 -3.35 8.02 -8.98
C ASN A 58 -4.83 7.62 -9.13
N CYS A 59 -5.48 7.18 -8.06
CA CYS A 59 -6.91 6.84 -8.11
C CYS A 59 -7.77 8.07 -7.84
N SER A 60 -8.24 8.73 -8.90
CA SER A 60 -9.14 9.90 -8.79
C SER A 60 -10.44 9.62 -8.04
N PHE A 61 -10.87 8.35 -8.01
CA PHE A 61 -12.10 7.89 -7.34
C PHE A 61 -11.86 7.40 -5.91
N LYS A 62 -10.61 7.45 -5.41
CA LYS A 62 -10.23 6.99 -4.07
C LYS A 62 -10.68 5.56 -3.77
N ALA A 63 -10.72 4.71 -4.79
CA ALA A 63 -11.11 3.30 -4.67
C ALA A 63 -10.01 2.41 -4.08
N ILE A 64 -8.76 2.90 -3.99
CA ILE A 64 -7.60 2.13 -3.54
C ILE A 64 -7.01 2.77 -2.29
N GLU A 65 -6.75 1.94 -1.28
CA GLU A 65 -6.09 2.33 -0.03
C GLU A 65 -4.86 1.43 0.19
N VAL A 66 -3.74 2.04 0.56
CA VAL A 66 -2.53 1.34 0.98
C VAL A 66 -1.76 2.25 1.94
N LYS A 67 -1.26 1.70 3.04
CA LYS A 67 -0.38 2.44 3.95
C LYS A 67 1.00 2.51 3.32
N GLN A 68 1.43 3.71 2.96
CA GLN A 68 2.72 3.94 2.28
C GLN A 68 3.85 4.00 3.29
N GLY A 69 5.01 3.46 2.92
CA GLY A 69 6.25 3.57 3.68
C GLY A 69 6.83 2.21 4.08
N VAL A 70 8.09 2.21 4.52
CA VAL A 70 8.76 1.04 5.12
C VAL A 70 8.27 0.78 6.56
N GLY A 71 7.01 1.11 6.87
CA GLY A 71 6.51 1.41 8.22
C GLY A 71 6.98 0.44 9.30
N CYS A 72 6.82 -0.87 9.09
CA CYS A 72 7.26 -1.88 10.05
C CYS A 72 8.79 -1.94 10.20
N ALA A 73 9.54 -1.86 9.09
CA ALA A 73 11.00 -1.87 9.14
C ALA A 73 11.53 -0.60 9.81
N PHE A 74 10.96 0.57 9.51
CA PHE A 74 11.30 1.81 10.19
C PHE A 74 10.97 1.76 11.68
N ALA A 75 9.78 1.29 12.06
CA ALA A 75 9.40 1.16 13.46
C ALA A 75 10.31 0.19 14.24
N ILE A 76 10.70 -0.93 13.63
CA ILE A 76 11.64 -1.89 14.24
C ILE A 76 13.04 -1.28 14.36
N ILE A 77 13.56 -0.65 13.30
CA ILE A 77 14.87 0.01 13.32
C ILE A 77 14.89 1.11 14.38
N MET A 78 13.86 1.93 14.44
CA MET A 78 13.74 2.98 15.45
C MET A 78 13.59 2.39 16.84
N GLY A 79 12.77 1.38 17.05
CA GLY A 79 12.66 0.71 18.34
C GLY A 79 13.98 0.11 18.84
N TRP A 80 14.83 -0.38 17.93
CA TRP A 80 16.20 -0.80 18.26
C TRP A 80 17.12 0.37 18.62
N LEU A 81 16.99 1.52 17.94
CA LEU A 81 17.81 2.71 18.19
C LEU A 81 17.39 3.47 19.46
N THR A 82 16.10 3.56 19.74
CA THR A 82 15.53 4.37 20.82
C THR A 82 15.15 3.54 22.05
N GLY A 83 15.17 2.19 21.95
CA GLY A 83 14.75 1.28 23.01
C GLY A 83 13.24 1.34 23.30
N THR A 84 12.45 2.00 22.45
CA THR A 84 10.99 2.13 22.60
C THR A 84 10.28 1.03 21.83
N GLU A 85 9.09 0.63 22.31
CA GLU A 85 8.29 -0.38 21.63
C GLU A 85 7.88 0.11 20.23
N PRO A 86 8.07 -0.70 19.17
CA PRO A 86 7.75 -0.29 17.81
C PRO A 86 6.24 -0.09 17.68
N ASN A 87 5.80 1.17 17.62
CA ASN A 87 4.41 1.50 17.39
C ASN A 87 4.21 2.02 15.95
N CYS A 88 3.11 1.59 15.34
CA CYS A 88 2.68 2.06 14.02
C CYS A 88 1.68 3.22 14.15
N ASP A 89 1.71 3.93 15.27
CA ASP A 89 0.63 4.84 15.64
C ASP A 89 0.89 6.24 15.07
N CYS A 90 0.34 6.49 13.88
CA CYS A 90 0.27 7.83 13.29
C CYS A 90 -0.77 8.74 13.99
N SER A 91 -0.91 8.66 15.31
CA SER A 91 -1.85 9.49 16.10
C SER A 91 -1.14 10.39 17.13
N GLY A 92 0.05 10.90 16.79
CA GLY A 92 0.74 11.93 17.57
C GLY A 92 0.47 13.35 17.06
N SER A 93 -0.30 14.13 17.82
CA SER A 93 -0.48 15.58 17.65
C SER A 93 0.82 16.35 17.95
N SER A 94 1.74 16.41 16.98
CA SER A 94 2.76 17.47 16.90
C SER A 94 3.44 17.39 15.53
N GLY A 95 3.25 18.43 14.73
CA GLY A 95 3.69 18.47 13.33
C GLY A 95 5.18 18.20 13.15
N GLY A 96 5.50 17.33 12.18
CA GLY A 96 6.87 17.03 11.78
C GLY A 96 6.95 15.88 10.77
N SER A 97 6.42 16.11 9.57
CA SER A 97 6.53 15.28 8.35
C SER A 97 6.41 13.76 8.48
N CYS A 98 5.21 13.25 8.18
CA CYS A 98 5.07 11.93 7.54
C CYS A 98 5.47 12.09 6.05
N CYS A 99 6.77 12.17 5.78
CA CYS A 99 7.34 12.03 4.44
C CYS A 99 7.99 10.65 4.31
#